data_AF-A0A085YY05-F1
#
_entry.id   AF-A0A085YY05-F1
#
_cell.length_a   1.000
_cell.length_b   1.000
_cell.length_c   1.000
_cell.angle_alpha   90.00
_cell.angle_beta   90.00
_cell.angle_gamma   90.00
#
_symmetry.space_group_name_H-M   'P 1'
#
loop_
_entity.id
_entity.type
_entity.pdbx_description
1 polymer ?
#
loop_
_entity_poly.entity_id
_entity_poly.type
_entity_poly.pdbx_seq_one_letter_code
_entity_poly.pdbx_strand_id
1 'polypeptide(L)'
;MKKILLFSLFTLVSFNAYAQEDNTDYELRADEKYGYIIDKSGKKVEGIVRLNGDAMNPWSNQKKVKFVAVPDIDKSKKKQKFKTLDADDIKEYVAFDENNDERHFEAVKYTNTKEGFNTATGGLSGNIKAFNNLTKSNQFAEVVTDGKIKVYKLYGYPTTFSAGGQIAVAEKETERMRKNPSFIYTKKGSKLKELDLKESKIITADCSYVKGKIASGSYASLKNDEKKRSGLGRLIKSQIDDVMSNVPQIVDEVILDYNENCK
;
A
#
# COMPACT_ATOMS: atom_id res chain seq x y z
N MET A 1 -67.98 -12.84 36.21
CA MET A 1 -67.30 -11.63 35.71
C MET A 1 -66.49 -12.00 34.48
N LYS A 2 -66.75 -11.32 33.35
CA LYS A 2 -66.22 -11.64 32.02
C LYS A 2 -64.91 -10.89 31.76
N LYS A 3 -63.96 -11.65 31.18
CA LYS A 3 -62.82 -11.32 30.30
C LYS A 3 -62.54 -9.84 29.98
N ILE A 4 -61.25 -9.46 29.98
CA ILE A 4 -60.51 -8.53 29.08
C ILE A 4 -59.25 -8.06 29.84
N LEU A 5 -58.03 -7.89 29.30
CA LEU A 5 -57.28 -8.41 28.16
C LEU A 5 -55.86 -7.82 28.40
N LEU A 6 -54.80 -8.64 28.36
CA LEU A 6 -53.42 -8.17 28.48
C LEU A 6 -53.09 -7.22 27.32
N PHE A 7 -52.61 -6.02 27.63
CA PHE A 7 -51.87 -5.18 26.68
C PHE A 7 -50.39 -5.18 27.07
N SER A 8 -49.66 -6.16 26.57
CA SER A 8 -48.20 -6.14 26.48
C SER A 8 -47.79 -5.24 25.32
N LEU A 9 -47.42 -4.01 25.61
CA LEU A 9 -46.88 -3.07 24.64
C LEU A 9 -45.43 -3.47 24.30
N PHE A 10 -45.25 -4.27 23.24
CA PHE A 10 -43.94 -4.46 22.62
C PHE A 10 -43.60 -3.18 21.83
N THR A 11 -42.82 -2.30 22.44
CA THR A 11 -42.13 -1.23 21.72
C THR A 11 -41.06 -1.87 20.83
N LEU A 12 -41.43 -2.13 19.58
CA LEU A 12 -40.48 -2.36 18.49
C LEU A 12 -39.65 -1.08 18.35
N VAL A 13 -38.50 -1.04 19.03
CA VAL A 13 -37.42 -0.12 18.71
C VAL A 13 -36.90 -0.59 17.36
N SER A 14 -37.45 -0.01 16.30
CA SER A 14 -36.88 -0.07 14.97
C SER A 14 -35.50 0.57 15.05
N PHE A 15 -34.48 -0.25 15.33
CA PHE A 15 -33.12 0.07 14.96
C PHE A 15 -33.14 0.16 13.44
N ASN A 16 -33.36 1.37 12.93
CA ASN A 16 -32.87 1.74 11.62
C ASN A 16 -31.36 1.58 11.71
N ALA A 17 -30.88 0.37 11.41
CA ALA A 17 -29.53 0.16 10.97
C ALA A 17 -29.42 1.02 9.71
N TYR A 18 -28.98 2.27 9.88
CA TYR A 18 -28.42 3.03 8.80
C TYR A 18 -27.22 2.23 8.33
N ALA A 19 -27.44 1.36 7.34
CA ALA A 19 -26.41 1.06 6.37
C ALA A 19 -26.02 2.44 5.85
N GLN A 20 -24.88 2.94 6.34
CA GLN A 20 -24.30 4.17 5.86
C GLN A 20 -24.00 3.88 4.38
N GLU A 21 -24.91 4.29 3.49
CA GLU A 21 -24.66 4.29 2.06
C GLU A 21 -23.37 5.07 1.88
N ASP A 22 -22.30 4.35 1.52
CA ASP A 22 -21.05 4.95 1.07
C ASP A 22 -21.45 5.95 0.00
N ASN A 23 -21.36 7.24 0.31
CA ASN A 23 -21.80 8.30 -0.57
C ASN A 23 -20.80 8.33 -1.76
N THR A 24 -21.08 7.54 -2.79
CA THR A 24 -20.24 7.38 -4.00
C THR A 24 -20.28 8.61 -4.91
N ASP A 25 -21.09 9.60 -4.55
CA ASP A 25 -21.35 10.77 -5.36
C ASP A 25 -20.31 11.85 -5.08
N TYR A 26 -19.49 12.15 -6.08
CA TYR A 26 -18.38 13.09 -6.01
C TYR A 26 -18.66 14.36 -6.81
N GLU A 27 -18.51 15.51 -6.17
CA GLU A 27 -18.57 16.80 -6.84
C GLU A 27 -17.23 17.07 -7.57
N LEU A 28 -17.31 17.25 -8.90
CA LEU A 28 -16.14 17.49 -9.73
C LEU A 28 -15.46 18.80 -9.34
N ARG A 29 -14.14 18.77 -9.22
CA ARG A 29 -13.35 19.99 -9.07
C ARG A 29 -13.21 20.70 -10.42
N ALA A 30 -13.05 22.02 -10.38
CA ALA A 30 -12.87 22.82 -11.59
C ALA A 30 -11.53 22.53 -12.30
N ASP A 31 -10.55 22.05 -11.53
CA ASP A 31 -9.17 21.73 -11.93
C ASP A 31 -8.89 20.22 -11.92
N GLU A 32 -9.93 19.40 -12.11
CA GLU A 32 -9.80 17.94 -12.10
C GLU A 32 -8.81 17.46 -13.18
N LYS A 33 -7.78 16.73 -12.77
CA LYS A 33 -6.82 16.10 -13.68
C LYS A 33 -7.29 14.72 -14.10
N TYR A 34 -7.06 14.38 -15.37
CA TYR A 34 -7.35 13.05 -15.89
C TYR A 34 -6.17 12.11 -15.64
N GLY A 35 -6.45 11.04 -14.90
CA GLY A 35 -5.60 9.87 -14.81
C GLY A 35 -6.05 8.80 -15.81
N TYR A 36 -5.63 7.56 -15.56
CA TYR A 36 -6.11 6.42 -16.34
C TYR A 36 -6.05 5.12 -15.55
N ILE A 37 -6.76 4.11 -16.06
CA ILE A 37 -6.58 2.71 -15.66
C ILE A 37 -6.09 1.90 -16.85
N ILE A 38 -5.41 0.79 -16.58
CA ILE A 38 -5.17 -0.29 -17.55
C ILE A 38 -6.07 -1.47 -17.15
N ASP A 39 -7.03 -1.81 -17.99
CA ASP A 39 -7.93 -2.93 -17.71
C ASP A 39 -7.26 -4.31 -17.84
N LYS A 40 -7.98 -5.39 -17.54
CA LYS A 40 -7.45 -6.76 -17.66
C LYS A 40 -7.03 -7.14 -19.08
N SER A 41 -7.64 -6.54 -20.10
CA SER A 41 -7.27 -6.75 -21.49
C SER A 41 -5.99 -6.00 -21.88
N GLY A 42 -5.51 -5.08 -21.04
CA GLY A 42 -4.38 -4.20 -21.33
C GLY A 42 -4.78 -2.90 -22.02
N LYS A 43 -6.08 -2.60 -22.11
CA LYS A 43 -6.57 -1.37 -22.71
C LYS A 43 -6.47 -0.24 -21.70
N LYS A 44 -5.87 0.88 -22.12
CA LYS A 44 -5.88 2.13 -21.38
C LYS A 44 -7.26 2.80 -21.47
N VAL A 45 -7.81 3.19 -20.33
CA VAL A 45 -9.06 3.94 -20.22
C VAL A 45 -8.80 5.21 -19.42
N GLU A 46 -8.92 6.36 -20.08
CA GLU A 46 -8.76 7.67 -19.45
C GLU A 46 -10.02 8.06 -18.67
N GLY A 47 -9.81 8.81 -17.59
CA GLY A 47 -10.89 9.24 -16.71
C GLY A 47 -10.39 9.93 -15.47
N ILE A 48 -11.31 10.20 -14.55
CA ILE A 48 -10.94 10.71 -13.23
C ILE A 48 -10.65 9.51 -12.35
N VAL A 49 -9.42 9.44 -11.86
CA VAL A 49 -8.94 8.37 -10.97
C VAL A 49 -8.67 9.00 -9.61
N ARG A 50 -9.41 8.57 -8.59
CA ARG A 50 -9.25 9.05 -7.22
C ARG A 50 -8.65 7.96 -6.34
N LEU A 51 -7.59 8.33 -5.66
CA LEU A 51 -7.02 7.56 -4.56
C LEU A 51 -8.11 7.27 -3.52
N ASN A 52 -8.16 6.03 -3.04
CA ASN A 52 -9.11 5.60 -2.01
C ASN A 52 -8.60 5.89 -0.58
N GLY A 53 -7.30 6.14 -0.44
CA GLY A 53 -6.63 6.58 0.77
C GLY A 53 -5.95 7.92 0.58
N ASP A 54 -5.44 8.44 1.68
CA ASP A 54 -4.72 9.70 1.80
C ASP A 54 -3.34 9.46 2.45
N ALA A 55 -2.63 10.54 2.80
CA ALA A 55 -1.36 10.44 3.52
C ALA A 55 -1.50 9.74 4.89
N MET A 56 -2.67 9.79 5.52
CA MET A 56 -2.92 9.15 6.82
C MET A 56 -3.26 7.65 6.67
N ASN A 57 -3.84 7.26 5.53
CA ASN A 57 -4.32 5.91 5.25
C ASN A 57 -3.82 5.39 3.90
N PRO A 58 -2.51 5.39 3.63
CA PRO A 58 -1.97 5.11 2.30
C PRO A 58 -2.22 3.66 1.86
N TRP A 59 -2.35 2.72 2.81
CA TRP A 59 -2.70 1.32 2.54
C TRP A 59 -4.07 1.15 1.87
N SER A 60 -4.98 2.13 1.97
CA SER A 60 -6.28 2.06 1.29
C SER A 60 -6.16 2.10 -0.23
N ASN A 61 -5.10 2.73 -0.76
CA ASN A 61 -4.77 2.77 -2.19
C ASN A 61 -4.30 1.41 -2.73
N GLN A 62 -3.85 0.52 -1.85
CA GLN A 62 -3.41 -0.83 -2.22
C GLN A 62 -4.57 -1.79 -2.42
N LYS A 63 -5.75 -1.46 -1.87
CA LYS A 63 -6.93 -2.32 -1.95
C LYS A 63 -7.80 -1.95 -3.12
N LYS A 64 -8.08 -0.66 -3.28
CA LYS A 64 -9.12 -0.16 -4.19
C LYS A 64 -8.76 1.23 -4.73
N VAL A 65 -9.36 1.57 -5.86
CA VAL A 65 -9.32 2.90 -6.48
C VAL A 65 -10.73 3.28 -6.93
N LYS A 66 -11.04 4.58 -6.94
CA LYS A 66 -12.31 5.10 -7.45
C LYS A 66 -12.09 5.65 -8.86
N PHE A 67 -12.91 5.24 -9.81
CA PHE A 67 -12.75 5.59 -11.22
C PHE A 67 -14.08 5.97 -11.90
N VAL A 68 -14.04 7.00 -12.74
CA VAL A 68 -15.08 7.29 -13.74
C VAL A 68 -14.40 7.60 -15.07
N ALA A 69 -14.80 6.88 -16.13
CA ALA A 69 -14.23 7.07 -17.45
C ALA A 69 -14.69 8.41 -18.06
N VAL A 70 -13.85 9.06 -18.87
CA VAL A 70 -14.22 10.31 -19.57
C VAL A 70 -15.61 10.26 -20.24
N PRO A 71 -15.98 9.22 -21.03
CA PRO A 71 -17.30 9.17 -21.67
C PRO A 71 -18.47 9.01 -20.69
N ASP A 72 -18.21 8.55 -19.46
CA ASP A 72 -19.23 8.34 -18.43
C ASP A 72 -19.47 9.62 -17.58
N ILE A 73 -18.68 10.69 -17.79
CA ILE A 73 -18.79 11.95 -17.04
C ILE A 73 -19.93 12.79 -17.59
N ASP A 74 -20.94 13.04 -16.76
CA ASP A 74 -22.10 13.87 -17.09
C ASP A 74 -21.94 15.27 -16.49
N LYS A 75 -21.45 16.22 -17.28
CA LYS A 75 -21.23 17.62 -16.83
C LYS A 75 -22.51 18.35 -16.41
N SER A 76 -23.69 17.85 -16.76
CA SER A 76 -24.96 18.42 -16.29
C SER A 76 -25.24 18.09 -14.82
N LYS A 77 -24.59 17.05 -14.28
CA LYS A 77 -24.73 16.65 -12.89
C LYS A 77 -23.66 17.31 -12.03
N LYS A 78 -24.11 17.85 -10.90
CA LYS A 78 -23.22 18.38 -9.84
C LYS A 78 -22.32 17.28 -9.26
N LYS A 79 -22.80 16.02 -9.22
CA LYS A 79 -22.05 14.89 -8.69
C LYS A 79 -21.95 13.74 -9.69
N GLN A 80 -20.80 13.10 -9.74
CA GLN A 80 -20.51 11.92 -10.55
C GLN A 80 -20.45 10.68 -9.67
N LYS A 81 -20.95 9.56 -10.20
CA LYS A 81 -20.87 8.26 -9.53
C LYS A 81 -19.60 7.54 -9.97
N PHE A 82 -18.72 7.27 -9.01
CA PHE A 82 -17.48 6.54 -9.27
C PHE A 82 -17.70 5.03 -9.12
N LYS A 83 -17.05 4.25 -9.98
CA LYS A 83 -16.88 2.80 -9.80
C LYS A 83 -15.71 2.58 -8.84
N THR A 84 -15.86 1.66 -7.91
CA THR A 84 -14.75 1.21 -7.08
C THR A 84 -14.16 -0.05 -7.70
N LEU A 85 -12.88 -0.01 -8.02
CA LEU A 85 -12.13 -1.10 -8.65
C LEU A 85 -11.06 -1.60 -7.68
N ASP A 86 -10.85 -2.90 -7.61
CA ASP A 86 -9.75 -3.50 -6.84
C ASP A 86 -8.65 -4.10 -7.74
N ALA A 87 -7.60 -4.65 -7.13
CA ALA A 87 -6.45 -5.22 -7.83
C ALA A 87 -6.79 -6.49 -8.62
N ASP A 88 -7.96 -7.07 -8.38
CA ASP A 88 -8.48 -8.16 -9.20
C ASP A 88 -9.30 -7.61 -10.37
N ASP A 89 -9.68 -6.33 -10.45
CA ASP A 89 -10.47 -5.73 -11.53
C ASP A 89 -9.61 -5.11 -12.65
N ILE A 90 -8.45 -4.56 -12.33
CA ILE A 90 -7.57 -3.82 -13.26
C ILE A 90 -6.10 -4.16 -13.03
N LYS A 91 -5.26 -3.88 -14.03
CA LYS A 91 -3.80 -4.13 -13.96
C LYS A 91 -3.04 -2.96 -13.36
N GLU A 92 -3.49 -1.74 -13.62
CA GLU A 92 -2.78 -0.53 -13.24
C GLU A 92 -3.76 0.63 -13.11
N TYR A 93 -3.41 1.61 -12.27
CA TYR A 93 -4.02 2.92 -12.33
C TYR A 93 -2.98 4.02 -12.08
N VAL A 94 -3.23 5.17 -12.70
CA VAL A 94 -2.50 6.41 -12.48
C VAL A 94 -3.47 7.47 -12.00
N ALA A 95 -3.15 8.07 -10.86
CA ALA A 95 -3.95 9.08 -10.20
C ALA A 95 -3.10 10.29 -9.82
N PHE A 96 -3.74 11.44 -9.62
CA PHE A 96 -3.10 12.61 -9.05
C PHE A 96 -3.45 12.70 -7.56
N ASP A 97 -2.47 13.00 -6.72
CA ASP A 97 -2.71 13.24 -5.31
C ASP A 97 -3.15 14.68 -5.03
N GLU A 98 -3.27 15.03 -3.74
CA GLU A 98 -3.71 16.35 -3.31
C GLU A 98 -2.73 17.47 -3.67
N ASN A 99 -1.46 17.13 -3.91
CA ASN A 99 -0.40 18.07 -4.33
C ASN A 99 -0.26 18.11 -5.85
N ASN A 100 -1.17 17.48 -6.60
CA ASN A 100 -1.13 17.36 -8.05
C ASN A 100 0.04 16.54 -8.58
N ASP A 101 0.65 15.69 -7.74
CA ASP A 101 1.70 14.75 -8.14
C ASP A 101 1.09 13.48 -8.74
N GLU A 102 1.63 13.06 -9.88
CA GLU A 102 1.21 11.84 -10.56
C GLU A 102 1.74 10.61 -9.83
N ARG A 103 0.86 9.66 -9.49
CA ARG A 103 1.19 8.43 -8.77
C ARG A 103 0.71 7.22 -9.54
N HIS A 104 1.62 6.27 -9.73
CA HIS A 104 1.44 5.08 -10.54
C HIS A 104 1.31 3.85 -9.64
N PHE A 105 0.33 2.99 -9.93
CA PHE A 105 0.07 1.81 -9.13
C PHE A 105 -0.19 0.61 -10.02
N GLU A 106 0.52 -0.49 -9.79
CA GLU A 106 0.34 -1.75 -10.51
C GLU A 106 -0.21 -2.83 -9.59
N ALA A 107 -1.09 -3.67 -10.12
CA ALA A 107 -1.57 -4.87 -9.45
C ALA A 107 -0.42 -5.90 -9.39
N VAL A 108 -0.01 -6.24 -8.17
CA VAL A 108 1.05 -7.19 -7.90
C VAL A 108 0.58 -8.33 -7.01
N LYS A 109 1.21 -9.49 -7.20
CA LYS A 109 1.08 -10.63 -6.31
C LYS A 109 2.31 -10.75 -5.42
N TYR A 110 2.21 -10.21 -4.21
CA TYR A 110 3.30 -10.23 -3.23
C TYR A 110 2.78 -10.47 -1.81
N THR A 111 3.47 -11.36 -1.09
CA THR A 111 3.21 -11.62 0.32
C THR A 111 4.28 -10.95 1.15
N ASN A 112 3.91 -9.92 1.92
CA ASN A 112 4.78 -9.39 2.94
C ASN A 112 4.77 -10.34 4.15
N THR A 113 5.74 -11.25 4.19
CA THR A 113 5.82 -12.26 5.25
C THR A 113 6.07 -11.61 6.61
N LYS A 114 6.86 -10.53 6.69
CA LYS A 114 7.14 -9.80 7.94
C LYS A 114 5.87 -9.17 8.53
N GLU A 115 5.04 -8.52 7.72
CA GLU A 115 3.79 -7.90 8.16
C GLU A 115 2.66 -8.93 8.39
N GLY A 116 2.67 -10.06 7.68
CA GLY A 116 1.74 -11.17 7.93
C GLY A 116 1.85 -11.78 9.33
N PHE A 117 3.03 -11.69 9.96
CA PHE A 117 3.22 -12.10 11.37
C PHE A 117 2.88 -10.99 12.37
N ASN A 118 3.04 -9.71 12.01
CA ASN A 118 2.74 -8.57 12.91
C ASN A 118 1.24 -8.26 12.99
N THR A 119 0.47 -8.55 11.93
CA THR A 119 -0.98 -8.33 11.92
C THR A 119 -1.80 -9.38 12.69
N ALA A 120 -1.10 -10.35 13.27
CA ALA A 120 -1.66 -11.55 13.86
C ALA A 120 -1.97 -11.36 15.35
N THR A 121 -3.13 -10.76 15.65
CA THR A 121 -3.64 -10.61 17.03
C THR A 121 -4.40 -11.84 17.55
N GLY A 122 -4.46 -12.93 16.76
CA GLY A 122 -5.12 -14.18 17.12
C GLY A 122 -4.13 -15.32 17.43
N GLY A 123 -4.62 -16.40 18.05
CA GLY A 123 -3.82 -17.61 18.25
C GLY A 123 -3.30 -18.21 16.92
N LEU A 124 -2.40 -19.20 17.02
CA LEU A 124 -1.67 -19.82 15.89
C LEU A 124 -2.54 -20.15 14.65
N SER A 125 -3.80 -20.53 14.84
CA SER A 125 -4.75 -20.84 13.77
C SER A 125 -5.31 -19.62 13.03
N GLY A 126 -5.48 -18.48 13.71
CA GLY A 126 -5.83 -17.19 13.08
C GLY A 126 -4.69 -16.65 12.22
N ASN A 127 -3.46 -16.89 12.67
CA ASN A 127 -2.23 -16.43 12.01
C ASN A 127 -2.01 -17.12 10.66
N ILE A 128 -2.32 -18.42 10.58
CA ILE A 128 -2.27 -19.19 9.33
C ILE A 128 -3.33 -18.68 8.34
N LYS A 129 -4.51 -18.27 8.80
CA LYS A 129 -5.58 -17.74 7.92
C LYS A 129 -5.24 -16.35 7.36
N ALA A 130 -4.76 -15.44 8.21
CA ALA A 130 -4.33 -14.11 7.77
C ALA A 130 -3.19 -14.20 6.75
N PHE A 131 -2.19 -15.03 7.03
CA PHE A 131 -1.08 -15.30 6.11
C PHE A 131 -1.53 -15.95 4.80
N ASN A 132 -2.46 -16.92 4.86
CA ASN A 132 -3.01 -17.56 3.66
C ASN A 132 -3.86 -16.61 2.80
N ASN A 133 -4.50 -15.60 3.39
CA ASN A 133 -5.23 -14.59 2.63
C ASN A 133 -4.27 -13.59 1.96
N LEU A 134 -3.24 -13.12 2.68
CA LEU A 134 -2.17 -12.26 2.16
C LEU A 134 -1.36 -12.91 1.04
N THR A 135 -1.27 -14.26 1.01
CA THR A 135 -0.57 -15.00 -0.06
C THR A 135 -1.37 -15.20 -1.33
N LYS A 136 -2.69 -14.98 -1.29
CA LYS A 136 -3.59 -15.30 -2.40
C LYS A 136 -4.15 -14.08 -3.12
N SER A 137 -4.22 -12.91 -2.47
CA SER A 137 -4.79 -11.70 -3.06
C SER A 137 -3.77 -10.89 -3.87
N ASN A 138 -4.20 -10.38 -5.03
CA ASN A 138 -3.52 -9.26 -5.67
C ASN A 138 -3.73 -8.00 -4.82
N GLN A 139 -2.77 -7.09 -4.89
CA GLN A 139 -2.88 -5.76 -4.30
C GLN A 139 -2.18 -4.75 -5.20
N PHE A 140 -2.61 -3.50 -5.14
CA PHE A 140 -1.87 -2.45 -5.83
C PHE A 140 -0.61 -2.09 -5.05
N ALA A 141 0.50 -1.92 -5.76
CA ALA A 141 1.75 -1.39 -5.24
C ALA A 141 2.12 -0.14 -6.03
N GLU A 142 2.58 0.89 -5.33
CA GLU A 142 2.98 2.14 -5.97
C GLU A 142 4.32 1.98 -6.65
N VAL A 143 4.42 2.30 -7.93
CA VAL A 143 5.67 2.27 -8.69
C VAL A 143 6.54 3.45 -8.24
N VAL A 144 7.75 3.15 -7.78
CA VAL A 144 8.73 4.17 -7.33
C VAL A 144 9.74 4.47 -8.43
N THR A 145 10.19 3.44 -9.13
CA THR A 145 11.02 3.58 -10.33
C THR A 145 10.68 2.45 -11.30
N ASP A 146 10.57 2.79 -12.58
CA ASP A 146 10.37 1.85 -13.67
C ASP A 146 11.64 1.80 -14.54
N GLY A 147 12.22 0.61 -14.64
CA GLY A 147 13.44 0.36 -15.38
C GLY A 147 13.76 -1.14 -15.38
N LYS A 148 15.02 -1.49 -15.63
CA LYS A 148 15.44 -2.91 -15.59
C LYS A 148 15.23 -3.55 -14.22
N ILE A 149 15.40 -2.74 -13.19
CA ILE A 149 14.96 -3.01 -11.84
C ILE A 149 13.77 -2.09 -11.60
N LYS A 150 12.57 -2.66 -11.59
CA LYS A 150 11.34 -1.96 -11.21
C LYS A 150 11.15 -2.12 -9.71
N VAL A 151 10.95 -1.00 -9.00
CA VAL A 151 10.76 -0.98 -7.55
C VAL A 151 9.37 -0.44 -7.22
N TYR A 152 8.73 -1.08 -6.27
CA TYR A 152 7.43 -0.70 -5.74
C TYR A 152 7.51 -0.40 -4.25
N LYS A 153 6.60 0.46 -3.79
CA LYS A 153 6.37 0.80 -2.39
C LYS A 153 5.05 0.18 -1.92
N LEU A 154 5.09 -0.47 -0.76
CA LEU A 154 3.98 -1.16 -0.12
C LEU A 154 3.93 -0.86 1.38
N TYR A 155 2.81 -0.32 1.84
CA TYR A 155 2.44 -0.13 3.22
C TYR A 155 1.89 -1.42 3.85
N GLY A 156 2.23 -1.62 5.13
CA GLY A 156 1.55 -2.60 5.99
C GLY A 156 0.10 -2.17 6.25
N TYR A 157 -0.76 -3.14 6.58
CA TYR A 157 -2.14 -2.86 6.95
C TYR A 157 -2.26 -2.75 8.48
N PRO A 158 -2.90 -1.69 9.02
CA PRO A 158 -3.13 -1.59 10.45
C PRO A 158 -4.04 -2.74 10.91
N THR A 159 -3.76 -3.27 12.09
CA THR A 159 -4.61 -4.27 12.73
C THR A 159 -5.83 -3.63 13.37
N THR A 160 -6.99 -4.27 13.21
CA THR A 160 -8.19 -3.93 13.98
C THR A 160 -8.00 -4.43 15.41
N PHE A 161 -7.65 -3.54 16.35
CA PHE A 161 -7.68 -3.87 17.77
C PHE A 161 -9.12 -3.74 18.28
N SER A 162 -9.61 -4.77 18.98
CA SER A 162 -10.89 -4.71 19.68
C SER A 162 -10.82 -3.66 20.80
N ALA A 163 -11.85 -2.82 20.89
CA ALA A 163 -11.96 -1.72 21.85
C ALA A 163 -11.69 -2.20 23.28
N GLY A 164 -10.57 -1.75 23.86
CA GLY A 164 -10.13 -2.11 25.21
C GLY A 164 -8.64 -1.91 25.42
N GLY A 165 -8.22 -0.71 25.83
CA GLY A 165 -6.93 -0.45 26.49
C GLY A 165 -5.66 -0.34 25.63
N GLN A 166 -5.67 -0.70 24.34
CA GLN A 166 -4.44 -0.72 23.51
C GLN A 166 -4.38 0.35 22.40
N ILE A 167 -5.24 1.37 22.46
CA ILE A 167 -5.37 2.41 21.42
C ILE A 167 -4.03 3.11 21.14
N ALA A 168 -3.30 3.52 22.18
CA ALA A 168 -2.01 4.21 22.00
C ALA A 168 -0.93 3.31 21.34
N VAL A 169 -0.97 1.99 21.60
CA VAL A 169 -0.06 1.03 20.96
C VAL A 169 -0.44 0.85 19.49
N ALA A 170 -1.75 0.76 19.22
CA ALA A 170 -2.29 0.66 17.87
C ALA A 170 -1.96 1.89 17.01
N GLU A 171 -2.12 3.09 17.57
CA GLU A 171 -1.78 4.35 16.90
C GLU A 171 -0.29 4.43 16.59
N LYS A 172 0.57 4.07 17.55
CA LYS A 172 2.02 4.07 17.35
C LYS A 172 2.47 3.07 16.28
N GLU A 173 1.90 1.86 16.27
CA GLU A 173 2.21 0.88 15.23
C GLU A 173 1.65 1.31 13.87
N THR A 174 0.47 1.94 13.82
CA THR A 174 -0.10 2.52 12.60
C THR A 174 0.79 3.64 12.03
N GLU A 175 1.28 4.52 12.90
CA GLU A 175 2.25 5.56 12.52
C GLU A 175 3.56 4.96 12.01
N ARG A 176 4.08 3.93 12.68
CA ARG A 176 5.27 3.18 12.23
C ARG A 176 5.06 2.60 10.83
N MET A 177 3.93 1.95 10.57
CA MET A 177 3.61 1.37 9.26
C MET A 177 3.52 2.43 8.15
N ARG A 178 3.04 3.63 8.48
CA ARG A 178 2.98 4.76 7.55
C ARG A 178 4.36 5.32 7.23
N LYS A 179 5.23 5.42 8.23
CA LYS A 179 6.60 5.96 8.08
C LYS A 179 7.58 4.96 7.46
N ASN A 180 7.35 3.66 7.64
CA ASN A 180 8.26 2.60 7.23
C ASN A 180 7.58 1.64 6.22
N PRO A 181 7.24 2.10 5.00
CA PRO A 181 6.74 1.21 3.96
C PRO A 181 7.82 0.19 3.56
N SER A 182 7.39 -0.99 3.15
CA SER A 182 8.25 -1.97 2.49
C SER A 182 8.50 -1.57 1.04
N PHE A 183 9.71 -1.82 0.57
CA PHE A 183 10.03 -1.72 -0.85
C PHE A 183 10.22 -3.13 -1.40
N ILE A 184 9.62 -3.39 -2.56
CA ILE A 184 9.76 -4.65 -3.28
C ILE A 184 10.24 -4.38 -4.69
N TYR A 185 10.89 -5.34 -5.32
CA TYR A 185 11.42 -5.14 -6.67
C TYR A 185 11.22 -6.37 -7.55
N THR A 186 11.23 -6.14 -8.85
CA THR A 186 11.44 -7.15 -9.88
C THR A 186 12.58 -6.72 -10.79
N LYS A 187 13.45 -7.66 -11.14
CA LYS A 187 14.49 -7.45 -12.15
C LYS A 187 14.20 -8.37 -13.34
N LYS A 188 14.04 -7.79 -14.53
CA LYS A 188 13.75 -8.54 -15.78
C LYS A 188 12.54 -9.50 -15.65
N GLY A 189 11.48 -9.10 -14.95
CA GLY A 189 10.27 -9.91 -14.78
C GLY A 189 10.41 -11.10 -13.82
N SER A 190 11.48 -11.13 -13.01
CA SER A 190 11.60 -12.12 -11.93
C SER A 190 10.51 -11.94 -10.86
N LYS A 191 10.32 -12.98 -10.04
CA LYS A 191 9.38 -12.92 -8.91
C LYS A 191 9.72 -11.74 -8.00
N LEU A 192 8.69 -11.03 -7.54
CA LEU A 192 8.81 -9.94 -6.59
C LEU A 192 9.48 -10.40 -5.30
N LYS A 193 10.43 -9.59 -4.83
CA LYS A 193 11.21 -9.79 -3.61
C LYS A 193 11.30 -8.49 -2.83
N GLU A 194 11.51 -8.60 -1.53
CA GLU A 194 11.82 -7.43 -0.68
C GLU A 194 13.16 -6.82 -1.11
N LEU A 195 13.21 -5.49 -1.19
CA LEU A 195 14.42 -4.74 -1.42
C LEU A 195 15.00 -4.33 -0.06
N ASP A 196 16.23 -4.77 0.21
CA ASP A 196 17.02 -4.35 1.36
C ASP A 196 18.47 -4.06 0.92
N LEU A 197 19.31 -3.64 1.88
CA LEU A 197 20.73 -3.34 1.64
C LEU A 197 21.52 -4.52 1.05
N LYS A 198 21.19 -5.75 1.45
CA LYS A 198 21.91 -6.94 0.97
C LYS A 198 21.47 -7.25 -0.46
N GLU A 199 20.18 -7.22 -0.70
CA GLU A 199 19.59 -7.53 -1.99
C GLU A 199 19.98 -6.46 -3.03
N SER A 200 20.05 -5.18 -2.66
CA SER A 200 20.51 -4.11 -3.56
C SER A 200 21.92 -4.36 -4.11
N LYS A 201 22.84 -4.85 -3.27
CA LYS A 201 24.21 -5.25 -3.68
C LYS A 201 24.20 -6.45 -4.61
N ILE A 202 23.31 -7.42 -4.38
CA ILE A 202 23.19 -8.64 -5.21
C ILE A 202 22.63 -8.29 -6.59
N ILE A 203 21.55 -7.52 -6.65
CA ILE A 203 20.81 -7.27 -7.89
C ILE A 203 21.52 -6.30 -8.81
N THR A 204 22.49 -5.55 -8.32
CA THR A 204 23.31 -4.62 -9.12
C THR A 204 24.71 -5.14 -9.42
N ALA A 205 25.07 -6.33 -8.93
CA ALA A 205 26.41 -6.90 -9.05
C ALA A 205 26.87 -7.18 -10.50
N ASP A 206 25.92 -7.29 -11.44
CA ASP A 206 26.19 -7.51 -12.86
C ASP A 206 26.56 -6.22 -13.62
N CYS A 207 26.49 -5.05 -12.98
CA CYS A 207 26.84 -3.79 -13.60
C CYS A 207 28.19 -3.25 -13.13
N SER A 208 29.14 -3.12 -14.06
CA SER A 208 30.48 -2.59 -13.78
C SER A 208 30.46 -1.16 -13.24
N TYR A 209 29.57 -0.31 -13.75
CA TYR A 209 29.40 1.08 -13.31
C TYR A 209 29.03 1.16 -11.82
N VAL A 210 27.94 0.47 -11.45
CA VAL A 210 27.47 0.43 -10.06
C VAL A 210 28.49 -0.26 -9.16
N LYS A 211 29.10 -1.37 -9.62
CA LYS A 211 30.17 -2.06 -8.88
C LYS A 211 31.37 -1.14 -8.58
N GLY A 212 31.76 -0.30 -9.54
CA GLY A 212 32.80 0.71 -9.37
C GLY A 212 32.45 1.72 -8.27
N LYS A 213 31.24 2.30 -8.34
CA LYS A 213 30.74 3.25 -7.33
C LYS A 213 30.58 2.64 -5.94
N ILE A 214 30.19 1.36 -5.84
CA ILE A 214 30.18 0.62 -4.57
C ILE A 214 31.60 0.50 -4.03
N ALA A 215 32.57 0.12 -4.87
CA ALA A 215 33.96 -0.08 -4.45
C ALA A 215 34.64 1.23 -4.02
N SER A 216 34.31 2.37 -4.64
CA SER A 216 34.79 3.70 -4.24
C SER A 216 34.04 4.29 -3.05
N GLY A 217 32.98 3.64 -2.54
CA GLY A 217 32.17 4.17 -1.45
C GLY A 217 31.36 5.42 -1.83
N SER A 218 31.03 5.57 -3.12
CA SER A 218 30.32 6.74 -3.66
C SER A 218 28.85 6.81 -3.23
N TYR A 219 28.23 5.67 -2.93
CA TYR A 219 26.86 5.61 -2.42
C TYR A 219 26.84 5.81 -0.91
N ALA A 220 26.19 6.88 -0.44
CA ALA A 220 26.04 7.15 0.99
C ALA A 220 25.10 6.12 1.63
N SER A 221 24.04 5.74 0.91
CA SER A 221 23.04 4.75 1.29
C SER A 221 23.60 3.35 1.59
N LEU A 222 24.80 3.04 1.10
CA LEU A 222 25.47 1.75 1.30
C LEU A 222 26.60 1.78 2.34
N LYS A 223 26.89 2.95 2.92
CA LYS A 223 27.86 3.06 4.02
C LYS A 223 27.22 2.40 5.24
N ASN A 224 27.94 1.44 5.84
CA ASN A 224 27.44 0.76 7.02
C ASN A 224 27.23 1.80 8.12
N ASP A 225 26.00 1.92 8.63
CA ASP A 225 25.79 2.51 9.95
C ASP A 225 26.75 1.82 10.91
N GLU A 226 27.56 2.61 11.60
CA GLU A 226 28.49 2.12 12.60
C GLU A 226 27.79 1.09 13.46
N LYS A 227 28.39 -0.10 13.59
CA LYS A 227 27.89 -1.19 14.44
C LYS A 227 27.57 -0.62 15.83
N LYS A 228 26.32 -0.20 16.08
CA LYS A 228 25.80 -0.03 17.43
C LYS A 228 25.85 -1.40 18.06
N ARG A 229 26.91 -1.67 18.83
CA ARG A 229 27.06 -2.89 19.62
C ARG A 229 25.83 -3.00 20.51
N SER A 230 24.88 -3.84 20.12
CA SER A 230 23.70 -4.12 20.92
C SER A 230 24.15 -4.93 22.13
N GLY A 231 24.17 -4.31 23.30
CA GLY A 231 24.13 -5.05 24.56
C GLY A 231 22.98 -6.04 24.54
N LEU A 232 23.22 -7.24 25.04
CA LEU A 232 22.49 -8.50 24.84
C LEU A 232 20.98 -8.54 25.24
N GLY A 233 20.32 -7.40 25.43
CA GLY A 233 18.95 -7.32 25.97
C GLY A 233 17.93 -6.50 25.16
N ARG A 234 18.29 -5.89 24.03
CA ARG A 234 17.40 -5.00 23.24
C ARG A 234 16.96 -5.55 21.87
N LEU A 235 17.23 -6.82 21.61
CA LEU A 235 17.57 -7.33 20.28
C LEU A 235 16.44 -7.69 19.31
N ILE A 236 15.16 -7.46 19.63
CA ILE A 236 14.05 -7.83 18.71
C ILE A 236 13.35 -6.61 18.09
N LYS A 237 13.34 -5.45 18.76
CA LYS A 237 12.59 -4.28 18.26
C LYS A 237 13.45 -3.25 17.51
N SER A 238 14.72 -3.07 17.89
CA SER A 238 15.58 -2.03 17.29
C SER A 238 16.22 -2.41 15.95
N GLN A 239 16.35 -3.71 15.64
CA GLN A 239 16.95 -4.16 14.36
C GLN A 239 16.01 -4.01 13.16
N ILE A 240 14.69 -3.94 13.39
CA ILE A 240 13.71 -3.76 12.32
C ILE A 240 13.63 -2.27 11.92
N ASP A 241 13.79 -1.35 12.88
CA ASP A 241 13.73 0.09 12.63
C ASP A 241 15.01 0.65 11.98
N ASP A 242 16.21 0.13 12.30
CA ASP A 242 17.50 0.65 11.76
C ASP A 242 17.86 0.10 10.36
N VAL A 243 17.31 -1.03 9.90
CA VAL A 243 17.67 -1.64 8.59
C VAL A 243 16.79 -1.15 7.44
N MET A 244 15.61 -0.60 7.76
CA MET A 244 14.61 -0.11 6.80
C MET A 244 14.82 1.37 6.40
N SER A 245 15.58 2.16 7.17
CA SER A 245 15.66 3.61 7.02
C SER A 245 16.34 4.08 5.73
N ASN A 246 17.31 3.32 5.23
CA ASN A 246 18.11 3.74 4.08
C ASN A 246 17.56 3.22 2.73
N VAL A 247 16.51 2.39 2.73
CA VAL A 247 15.97 1.79 1.49
C VAL A 247 15.50 2.84 0.47
N PRO A 248 14.78 3.92 0.84
CA PRO A 248 14.47 5.00 -0.10
C PRO A 248 15.72 5.58 -0.76
N GLN A 249 16.76 5.87 0.02
CA GLN A 249 18.02 6.39 -0.51
C GLN A 249 18.75 5.37 -1.40
N ILE A 250 18.66 4.08 -1.11
CA ILE A 250 19.19 3.01 -1.98
C ILE A 250 18.48 3.05 -3.35
N VAL A 251 17.16 3.27 -3.37
CA VAL A 251 16.42 3.42 -4.63
C VAL A 251 16.94 4.62 -5.40
N ASP A 252 17.01 5.78 -4.76
CA ASP A 252 17.38 7.05 -5.38
C ASP A 252 18.85 7.10 -5.84
N GLU A 253 19.76 6.44 -5.12
CA GLU A 253 21.18 6.44 -5.47
C GLU A 253 21.56 5.25 -6.36
N VAL A 254 21.26 4.03 -5.90
CA VAL A 254 21.85 2.81 -6.45
C VAL A 254 20.98 2.24 -7.57
N ILE A 255 19.67 2.19 -7.37
CA ILE A 255 18.75 1.60 -8.35
C ILE A 255 18.55 2.54 -9.54
N LEU A 256 18.43 3.85 -9.32
CA LEU A 256 18.39 4.82 -10.42
C LEU A 256 19.68 4.77 -11.24
N ASP A 257 20.86 4.83 -10.62
CA ASP A 257 22.14 4.69 -11.33
C ASP A 257 22.21 3.39 -12.14
N TYR A 258 21.70 2.28 -11.60
CA TYR A 258 21.64 1.02 -12.32
C TYR A 258 20.74 1.13 -13.56
N ASN A 259 19.53 1.65 -13.39
CA ASN A 259 18.54 1.74 -14.46
C ASN A 259 19.02 2.67 -15.60
N GLU A 260 19.79 3.71 -15.28
CA GLU A 260 20.34 4.66 -16.25
C GLU A 260 21.60 4.15 -16.97
N ASN A 261 22.51 3.49 -16.25
CA ASN A 261 23.87 3.25 -16.75
C ASN A 261 24.15 1.79 -17.15
N CYS A 262 23.29 0.85 -16.78
CA CYS A 262 23.56 -0.58 -16.97
C CYS A 262 22.74 -1.13 -18.13
N LYS A 263 23.38 -1.37 -19.30
CA LYS A 263 22.79 -1.94 -20.52
C LYS A 263 22.74 -3.48 -20.54
#